data_AF-A0A969NED3-F1
#
_entry.id   AF-A0A969NED3-F1
#
_cell.length_a   1.000
_cell.length_b   1.000
_cell.length_c   1.000
_cell.angle_alpha   90.00
_cell.angle_beta   90.00
_cell.angle_gamma   90.00
#
_symmetry.space_group_name_H-M   'P 1'
#
loop_
_entity.id
_entity.type
_entity.pdbx_description
1 polymer ?
#
loop_
_entity_poly.entity_id
_entity_poly.type
_entity_poly.pdbx_seq_one_letter_code
_entity_poly.pdbx_strand_id
1 'polypeptide(L)'
;MKFIALPLFFLFCYYFSFSQQKRGIAYGHHSPQDLQILSPEISWWYNWSETPESSVADVYSNYGFDFVPMTWNGNFNETSLRNFIANHPDTKYLLAFNEPNFIDQANMTPSQVAAQWARLESIADDYNLKIVAPAVNYCAIALLKMEQPTPIRLNTSTIFLPPVRIVV
;
A
#
# COMPACT_ATOMS: atom_id res chain seq x y z
N MET A 1 -59.84 30.76 2.94
CA MET A 1 -58.86 30.16 2.01
C MET A 1 -57.57 29.89 2.79
N LYS A 2 -57.22 28.62 3.04
CA LYS A 2 -55.98 28.23 3.72
C LYS A 2 -54.96 27.84 2.65
N PHE A 3 -53.85 28.57 2.56
CA PHE A 3 -52.72 28.21 1.71
C PHE A 3 -51.92 27.13 2.42
N ILE A 4 -51.85 25.93 1.83
CA ILE A 4 -50.96 24.85 2.26
C ILE A 4 -49.73 24.95 1.36
N ALA A 5 -48.61 25.41 1.90
CA ALA A 5 -47.32 25.38 1.21
C ALA A 5 -46.73 23.97 1.34
N LEU A 6 -46.50 23.29 0.21
CA LEU A 6 -45.71 22.06 0.14
C LEU A 6 -44.22 22.41 0.28
N PRO A 7 -43.44 21.72 1.13
CA PRO A 7 -42.00 21.91 1.10
C PRO A 7 -41.42 21.17 -0.11
N LEU A 8 -40.72 21.91 -0.96
CA LEU A 8 -39.89 21.35 -2.04
C LEU A 8 -38.71 20.62 -1.36
N PHE A 9 -38.79 19.30 -1.28
CA PHE A 9 -37.70 18.48 -0.80
C PHE A 9 -36.63 18.42 -1.90
N PHE A 10 -35.65 19.32 -1.84
CA PHE A 10 -34.46 19.22 -2.67
C PHE A 10 -33.67 17.99 -2.20
N LEU A 11 -33.88 16.87 -2.89
CA LEU A 11 -33.07 15.67 -2.76
C LEU A 11 -31.69 16.01 -3.34
N PHE A 12 -30.79 16.49 -2.48
CA PHE A 12 -29.37 16.60 -2.83
C PHE A 12 -28.83 15.17 -2.90
N CYS A 13 -28.89 14.56 -4.08
CA CYS A 13 -28.15 13.34 -4.35
C CYS A 13 -26.66 13.68 -4.19
N TYR A 14 -26.10 13.40 -3.02
CA TYR A 14 -24.65 13.30 -2.88
C TYR A 14 -24.20 12.21 -3.85
N TYR A 15 -23.53 12.60 -4.93
CA TYR A 15 -22.75 11.69 -5.73
C TYR A 15 -21.58 11.22 -4.86
N PHE A 16 -21.82 10.24 -3.99
CA PHE A 16 -20.73 9.44 -3.47
C PHE A 16 -20.28 8.54 -4.64
N SER A 17 -19.40 9.07 -5.48
CA SER A 17 -18.61 8.24 -6.38
C SER A 17 -17.68 7.42 -5.50
N PHE A 18 -18.16 6.31 -4.94
CA PHE A 18 -17.27 5.28 -4.45
C PHE A 18 -16.68 4.58 -5.68
N SER A 19 -15.74 5.27 -6.30
CA SER A 19 -15.02 4.73 -7.42
C SER A 19 -14.10 3.66 -6.86
N GLN A 20 -14.45 2.39 -7.14
CA GLN A 20 -13.50 1.29 -7.05
C GLN A 20 -12.50 1.38 -8.24
N GLN A 21 -11.96 2.59 -8.48
CA GLN A 21 -11.01 2.86 -9.55
C GLN A 21 -9.73 2.13 -9.20
N LYS A 22 -9.29 1.27 -10.12
CA LYS A 22 -8.01 0.57 -10.04
C LYS A 22 -6.83 1.46 -10.41
N ARG A 23 -7.09 2.63 -11.01
CA ARG A 23 -6.07 3.48 -11.61
C ARG A 23 -5.30 4.23 -10.51
N GLY A 24 -4.02 3.91 -10.39
CA GLY A 24 -3.07 4.58 -9.52
C GLY A 24 -1.88 5.13 -10.28
N ILE A 25 -1.02 5.87 -9.58
CA ILE A 25 0.22 6.44 -10.12
C ILE A 25 1.41 6.13 -9.20
N ALA A 26 2.57 5.86 -9.81
CA ALA A 26 3.85 5.67 -9.13
C ALA A 26 4.70 6.95 -9.31
N TYR A 27 4.66 7.85 -8.33
CA TYR A 27 5.35 9.14 -8.38
C TYR A 27 5.49 9.74 -6.98
N GLY A 28 6.59 10.45 -6.71
CA GLY A 28 6.93 10.94 -5.37
C GLY A 28 7.21 12.43 -5.24
N HIS A 29 6.80 13.21 -6.24
CA HIS A 29 7.06 14.66 -6.28
C HIS A 29 5.81 15.43 -6.70
N HIS A 30 4.63 15.03 -6.22
CA HIS A 30 3.40 15.75 -6.52
C HIS A 30 3.39 17.13 -5.86
N SER A 31 2.75 18.08 -6.53
CA SER A 31 2.20 19.28 -5.93
C SER A 31 0.69 19.10 -5.64
N PRO A 32 0.09 19.94 -4.79
CA PRO A 32 -1.36 19.95 -4.61
C PRO A 32 -2.13 20.17 -5.93
N GLN A 33 -1.56 20.93 -6.86
CA GLN A 33 -2.14 21.18 -8.18
C GLN A 33 -2.14 19.92 -9.06
N ASP A 34 -1.09 19.11 -8.98
CA ASP A 34 -1.03 17.82 -9.67
C ASP A 34 -2.15 16.90 -9.17
N LEU A 35 -2.32 16.78 -7.84
CA LEU A 35 -3.39 15.97 -7.25
C LEU A 35 -4.78 16.47 -7.68
N GLN A 36 -5.00 17.79 -7.67
CA GLN A 36 -6.26 18.37 -8.11
C GLN A 36 -6.61 17.95 -9.55
N ILE A 37 -5.66 18.05 -10.47
CA ILE A 37 -5.87 17.72 -11.88
C ILE A 37 -6.09 16.20 -12.07
N LEU A 38 -5.40 15.37 -11.30
CA LEU A 38 -5.45 13.91 -11.42
C LEU A 38 -6.66 13.26 -10.72
N SER A 39 -7.21 13.91 -9.69
CA SER A 39 -8.31 13.40 -8.84
C SER A 39 -9.55 12.84 -9.55
N PRO A 40 -9.97 13.32 -10.76
CA PRO A 40 -11.12 12.71 -11.44
C PRO A 40 -10.87 11.28 -11.91
N GLU A 41 -9.61 10.90 -12.13
CA GLU A 41 -9.25 9.66 -12.84
C GLU A 41 -8.33 8.73 -12.04
N ILE A 42 -7.58 9.27 -11.08
CA ILE A 42 -6.63 8.56 -10.23
C ILE A 42 -7.15 8.53 -8.80
N SER A 43 -7.22 7.34 -8.21
CA SER A 43 -7.74 7.14 -6.85
C SER A 43 -6.66 6.87 -5.81
N TRP A 44 -5.45 6.47 -6.23
CA TRP A 44 -4.38 6.13 -5.30
C TRP A 44 -2.98 6.39 -5.87
N TRP A 45 -1.99 6.54 -5.01
CA TRP A 45 -0.59 6.61 -5.41
C TRP A 45 0.35 6.02 -4.37
N TYR A 46 1.58 5.77 -4.79
CA TYR A 46 2.70 5.45 -3.92
C TYR A 46 3.98 6.10 -4.44
N ASN A 47 4.95 6.29 -3.56
CA ASN A 47 6.18 7.02 -3.84
C ASN A 47 7.45 6.26 -3.39
N TRP A 48 7.37 4.93 -3.25
CA TRP A 48 8.43 4.06 -2.75
C TRP A 48 8.89 4.32 -1.30
N SER A 49 8.11 5.08 -0.51
CA SER A 49 8.41 5.43 0.88
C SER A 49 7.32 4.92 1.85
N GLU A 50 7.64 4.93 3.15
CA GLU A 50 6.66 4.65 4.20
C GLU A 50 5.63 5.77 4.38
N THR A 51 5.93 6.98 3.88
CA THR A 51 5.09 8.17 4.04
C THR A 51 4.98 9.00 2.76
N PRO A 52 3.89 9.77 2.56
CA PRO A 52 3.77 10.68 1.43
C PRO A 52 4.84 11.77 1.49
N GLU A 53 5.12 12.37 0.33
CA GLU A 53 5.97 13.54 0.23
C GLU A 53 5.33 14.75 0.91
N SER A 54 6.17 15.57 1.58
CA SER A 54 5.70 16.66 2.44
C SER A 54 4.89 17.73 1.71
N SER A 55 5.06 17.87 0.40
CA SER A 55 4.30 18.80 -0.44
C SER A 55 2.81 18.48 -0.51
N VAL A 56 2.41 17.24 -0.27
CA VAL A 56 1.00 16.80 -0.35
C VAL A 56 0.49 16.07 0.90
N ALA A 57 1.36 15.74 1.86
CA ALA A 57 1.04 14.94 3.04
C ALA A 57 -0.21 15.39 3.81
N ASP A 58 -0.48 16.69 3.88
CA ASP A 58 -1.62 17.24 4.64
C ASP A 58 -2.88 17.51 3.79
N VAL A 59 -2.79 17.35 2.46
CA VAL A 59 -3.85 17.81 1.54
C VAL A 59 -4.39 16.75 0.60
N TYR A 60 -3.69 15.62 0.44
CA TYR A 60 -4.07 14.61 -0.55
C TYR A 60 -5.47 14.03 -0.33
N SER A 61 -5.88 13.85 0.92
CA SER A 61 -7.19 13.31 1.29
C SER A 61 -8.34 14.24 0.88
N ASN A 62 -8.09 15.55 0.81
CA ASN A 62 -9.07 16.53 0.32
C ASN A 62 -9.40 16.33 -1.16
N TYR A 63 -8.52 15.66 -1.91
CA TYR A 63 -8.71 15.32 -3.32
C TYR A 63 -9.23 13.89 -3.50
N GLY A 64 -9.53 13.17 -2.42
CA GLY A 64 -10.02 11.78 -2.47
C GLY A 64 -8.97 10.76 -2.89
N PHE A 65 -7.68 11.09 -2.77
CA PHE A 65 -6.60 10.15 -3.01
C PHE A 65 -6.31 9.27 -1.79
N ASP A 66 -6.00 8.01 -2.04
CA ASP A 66 -5.39 7.09 -1.07
C ASP A 66 -3.87 7.02 -1.29
N PHE A 67 -3.08 7.25 -0.23
CA PHE A 67 -1.66 6.93 -0.23
C PHE A 67 -1.44 5.48 0.18
N VAL A 68 -0.62 4.73 -0.57
CA VAL A 68 -0.24 3.37 -0.20
C VAL A 68 1.23 3.33 0.21
N PRO A 69 1.55 3.08 1.50
CA PRO A 69 2.93 3.04 1.96
C PRO A 69 3.68 1.82 1.40
N MET A 70 4.99 1.96 1.24
CA MET A 70 5.88 0.90 0.78
C MET A 70 7.05 0.70 1.73
N THR A 71 7.38 -0.57 1.98
CA THR A 71 8.64 -0.98 2.62
C THR A 71 9.63 -1.39 1.54
N TRP A 72 10.42 -0.42 1.06
CA TRP A 72 11.22 -0.60 -0.15
C TRP A 72 12.21 -1.78 -0.06
N ASN A 73 12.84 -1.99 1.10
CA ASN A 73 13.68 -3.15 1.39
C ASN A 73 13.58 -3.52 2.89
N GLY A 74 14.42 -4.43 3.39
CA GLY A 74 14.43 -4.82 4.81
C GLY A 74 14.86 -3.73 5.82
N ASN A 75 15.41 -2.60 5.34
CA ASN A 75 15.89 -1.48 6.17
C ASN A 75 14.89 -0.31 6.25
N PHE A 76 13.60 -0.57 5.98
CA PHE A 76 12.53 0.42 6.08
C PHE A 76 12.39 1.01 7.49
N ASN A 77 11.90 2.25 7.58
CA ASN A 77 11.67 2.94 8.84
C ASN A 77 10.32 2.57 9.45
N GLU A 78 10.31 1.51 10.26
CA GLU A 78 9.09 1.00 10.89
C GLU A 78 8.41 2.02 11.80
N THR A 79 9.17 2.84 12.55
CA THR A 79 8.59 3.89 13.39
C THR A 79 7.80 4.89 12.55
N SER A 80 8.37 5.33 11.42
CA SER A 80 7.69 6.24 10.50
C SER A 80 6.43 5.61 9.91
N LEU A 81 6.54 4.35 9.46
CA LEU A 81 5.43 3.58 8.89
C LEU A 81 4.27 3.45 9.89
N ARG A 82 4.55 2.99 11.11
CA ARG A 82 3.55 2.81 12.17
C ARG A 82 2.90 4.14 12.56
N ASN A 83 3.69 5.21 12.68
CA ASN A 83 3.17 6.55 12.96
C ASN A 83 2.25 7.04 11.84
N PHE A 84 2.61 6.80 10.57
CA PHE A 84 1.77 7.15 9.44
C PHE A 84 0.45 6.38 9.47
N ILE A 85 0.49 5.05 9.56
CA ILE A 85 -0.72 4.21 9.53
C ILE A 85 -1.63 4.51 10.72
N ALA A 86 -1.08 4.73 11.92
CA ALA A 86 -1.86 5.08 13.11
C ALA A 86 -2.64 6.39 12.96
N ASN A 87 -2.11 7.35 12.19
CA ASN A 87 -2.78 8.62 11.90
C ASN A 87 -3.70 8.54 10.65
N HIS A 88 -3.66 7.43 9.90
CA HIS A 88 -4.41 7.23 8.66
C HIS A 88 -5.14 5.88 8.69
N PRO A 89 -6.18 5.72 9.53
CA PRO A 89 -6.86 4.44 9.75
C PRO A 89 -7.58 3.89 8.51
N ASP A 90 -7.76 4.71 7.47
CA ASP A 90 -8.33 4.29 6.19
C ASP A 90 -7.31 3.56 5.29
N THR A 91 -6.03 3.51 5.68
CA THR A 91 -4.98 2.76 4.98
C THR A 91 -5.32 1.27 4.98
N LYS A 92 -5.38 0.66 3.78
CA LYS A 92 -5.78 -0.76 3.62
C LYS A 92 -4.66 -1.67 3.14
N TYR A 93 -3.62 -1.10 2.54
CA TYR A 93 -2.60 -1.86 1.82
C TYR A 93 -1.20 -1.42 2.26
N LEU A 94 -0.26 -2.36 2.24
CA LEU A 94 1.15 -2.15 2.45
C LEU A 94 1.92 -2.83 1.32
N LEU A 95 2.72 -2.07 0.56
CA LEU A 95 3.55 -2.63 -0.50
C LEU A 95 4.84 -3.21 0.10
N ALA A 96 5.12 -4.48 -0.20
CA ALA A 96 6.37 -5.12 0.19
C ALA A 96 7.43 -4.96 -0.91
N PHE A 97 8.67 -4.72 -0.50
CA PHE A 97 9.95 -4.87 -1.20
C PHE A 97 9.97 -4.60 -2.71
N ASN A 98 10.68 -3.54 -3.13
CA ASN A 98 10.78 -3.11 -4.52
C ASN A 98 11.88 -3.85 -5.29
N GLU A 99 11.49 -4.66 -6.26
CA GLU A 99 12.41 -5.38 -7.16
C GLU A 99 13.58 -6.06 -6.39
N PRO A 100 13.29 -6.91 -5.38
CA PRO A 100 14.33 -7.55 -4.57
C PRO A 100 15.36 -8.32 -5.41
N ASN A 101 14.95 -8.81 -6.57
CA ASN A 101 15.78 -9.54 -7.50
C ASN A 101 16.80 -8.67 -8.27
N PHE A 102 16.71 -7.34 -8.24
CA PHE A 102 17.66 -6.42 -8.88
C PHE A 102 18.73 -5.93 -7.91
N ILE A 103 19.95 -5.68 -8.41
CA ILE A 103 21.09 -5.21 -7.59
C ILE A 103 20.92 -3.72 -7.23
N ASP A 104 20.41 -2.92 -8.17
CA ASP A 104 20.23 -1.47 -8.02
C ASP A 104 18.90 -1.09 -7.35
N GLN A 105 18.18 -2.08 -6.81
CA GLN A 105 16.87 -1.93 -6.18
C GLN A 105 16.93 -2.48 -4.74
N ALA A 106 15.86 -3.09 -4.23
CA ALA A 106 15.86 -3.58 -2.85
C ALA A 106 16.98 -4.58 -2.55
N ASN A 107 17.46 -5.30 -3.58
CA ASN A 107 18.62 -6.17 -3.52
C ASN A 107 18.55 -7.18 -2.36
N MET A 108 17.50 -8.00 -2.38
CA MET A 108 17.23 -9.00 -1.35
C MET A 108 17.17 -10.40 -1.96
N THR A 109 17.81 -11.37 -1.34
CA THR A 109 17.63 -12.80 -1.68
C THR A 109 16.25 -13.28 -1.23
N PRO A 110 15.71 -14.38 -1.79
CA PRO A 110 14.48 -14.98 -1.29
C PRO A 110 14.51 -15.28 0.22
N SER A 111 15.65 -15.76 0.73
CA SER A 111 15.88 -16.01 2.16
C SER A 111 15.76 -14.72 3.01
N GLN A 112 16.31 -13.60 2.52
CA GLN A 112 16.19 -12.31 3.20
C GLN A 112 14.76 -11.77 3.17
N VAL A 113 14.05 -11.92 2.04
CA VAL A 113 12.62 -11.55 1.94
C VAL A 113 11.79 -12.35 2.93
N ALA A 114 11.98 -13.68 2.99
CA ALA A 114 11.27 -14.55 3.92
C ALA A 114 11.56 -14.19 5.39
N ALA A 115 12.81 -13.86 5.72
CA ALA A 115 13.19 -13.45 7.07
C ALA A 115 12.54 -12.13 7.51
N GLN A 116 12.27 -11.21 6.58
CA GLN A 116 11.57 -9.95 6.87
C GLN A 116 10.03 -10.10 6.83
N TRP A 117 9.50 -11.19 6.28
CA TRP A 117 8.07 -11.35 6.06
C TRP A 117 7.26 -11.33 7.37
N ALA A 118 7.73 -12.05 8.40
CA ALA A 118 7.08 -12.08 9.71
C ALA A 118 6.97 -10.68 10.36
N ARG A 119 7.94 -9.80 10.09
CA ARG A 119 7.92 -8.41 10.55
C ARG A 119 6.82 -7.61 9.85
N LEU A 120 6.65 -7.79 8.54
CA LEU A 120 5.54 -7.17 7.79
C LEU A 120 4.18 -7.70 8.24
N GLU A 121 4.06 -9.01 8.48
CA GLU A 121 2.82 -9.63 8.99
C GLU A 121 2.42 -9.04 10.34
N SER A 122 3.37 -8.90 11.27
CA SER A 122 3.10 -8.25 12.56
C SER A 122 2.58 -6.82 12.41
N ILE A 123 3.18 -6.00 11.55
CA ILE A 123 2.71 -4.62 11.29
C ILE A 123 1.31 -4.66 10.65
N ALA A 124 1.10 -5.54 9.67
CA ALA A 124 -0.19 -5.66 9.00
C ALA A 124 -1.29 -6.12 9.96
N ASP A 125 -1.00 -7.04 10.88
CA ASP A 125 -1.93 -7.53 11.89
C ASP A 125 -2.31 -6.42 12.89
N ASP A 126 -1.33 -5.63 13.34
CA ASP A 126 -1.56 -4.51 14.28
C ASP A 126 -2.53 -3.47 13.74
N TYR A 127 -2.59 -3.29 12.41
CA TYR A 127 -3.42 -2.27 11.75
C TYR A 127 -4.44 -2.84 10.74
N ASN A 128 -4.65 -4.17 10.72
CA ASN A 128 -5.54 -4.88 9.80
C ASN A 128 -5.30 -4.57 8.30
N LEU A 129 -4.03 -4.46 7.90
CA LEU A 129 -3.64 -4.19 6.52
C LEU A 129 -3.69 -5.46 5.66
N LYS A 130 -3.64 -5.26 4.34
CA LYS A 130 -3.33 -6.29 3.34
C LYS A 130 -1.92 -6.05 2.83
N ILE A 131 -1.08 -7.07 2.86
CA ILE A 131 0.27 -6.97 2.30
C ILE A 131 0.19 -7.30 0.81
N VAL A 132 0.71 -6.40 -0.02
CA VAL A 132 0.91 -6.65 -1.45
C VAL A 132 2.29 -7.28 -1.63
N ALA A 133 2.35 -8.36 -2.41
CA ALA A 133 3.57 -9.15 -2.62
C ALA A 133 4.76 -8.29 -3.10
N PRO A 134 6.00 -8.79 -2.94
CA PRO A 134 7.19 -8.13 -3.48
C PRO A 134 7.02 -7.77 -4.96
N ALA A 135 7.32 -6.53 -5.32
CA ALA A 135 7.19 -6.04 -6.69
C ALA A 135 8.36 -6.55 -7.54
N VAL A 136 8.16 -7.66 -8.27
CA VAL A 136 9.20 -8.28 -9.10
C VAL A 136 9.16 -7.79 -10.55
N ASN A 137 10.32 -7.82 -11.22
CA ASN A 137 10.44 -7.54 -12.66
C ASN A 137 11.48 -8.46 -13.31
N TYR A 138 11.55 -8.50 -14.65
CA TYR A 138 12.48 -9.36 -15.37
C TYR A 138 13.93 -8.93 -15.18
N CYS A 139 14.75 -9.78 -14.56
CA CYS A 139 16.18 -9.54 -14.35
C CYS A 139 17.00 -10.69 -14.95
N ALA A 140 17.84 -10.39 -15.94
CA ALA A 140 18.69 -11.37 -16.61
C ALA A 140 19.74 -12.02 -15.66
N ILE A 141 20.07 -11.35 -14.55
CA ILE A 141 21.08 -11.79 -13.55
C ILE A 141 20.41 -12.37 -12.29
N ALA A 142 19.07 -12.40 -12.19
CA ALA A 142 18.37 -12.93 -11.01
C ALA A 142 18.75 -14.38 -10.65
N LEU A 143 19.23 -15.14 -11.63
CA LEU A 143 19.74 -16.50 -11.44
C LEU A 143 20.92 -16.58 -10.44
N LEU A 144 21.69 -15.51 -10.26
CA LEU A 144 22.78 -15.48 -9.28
C LEU A 144 22.29 -15.34 -7.83
N LYS A 145 21.05 -14.88 -7.60
CA LYS A 145 20.47 -14.66 -6.26
C LYS A 145 19.52 -15.77 -5.81
N MET A 146 19.20 -16.72 -6.70
CA MET A 146 18.42 -17.90 -6.33
C MET A 146 19.33 -18.88 -5.59
N GLU A 147 19.35 -18.77 -4.26
CA GLU A 147 19.86 -19.83 -3.40
C GLU A 147 19.05 -21.11 -3.66
N GLN A 148 19.74 -22.25 -3.78
CA GLN A 148 19.08 -23.56 -3.90
C GLN A 148 18.08 -23.70 -2.74
N PRO A 149 16.86 -24.21 -2.96
CA PRO A 149 15.86 -24.28 -1.90
C PRO A 149 16.42 -25.09 -0.74
N THR A 150 16.70 -24.42 0.39
CA THR A 150 17.01 -25.08 1.64
C THR A 150 15.81 -25.96 1.96
N PRO A 151 15.98 -27.28 2.19
CA PRO A 151 14.85 -28.14 2.50
C PRO A 151 14.16 -27.60 3.75
N ILE A 152 12.93 -27.12 3.59
CA ILE A 152 12.05 -26.84 4.72
C ILE A 152 11.84 -28.19 5.38
N ARG A 153 12.56 -28.48 6.48
CA ARG A 153 12.15 -29.58 7.36
C ARG A 153 10.82 -29.16 7.95
N LEU A 154 9.74 -29.69 7.38
CA LEU A 154 8.45 -29.77 8.02
C LEU A 154 8.63 -30.69 9.24
N ASN A 155 8.94 -30.09 10.41
CA ASN A 155 8.81 -30.80 11.65
C ASN A 155 7.31 -30.95 11.92
N THR A 156 6.83 -32.19 11.98
CA THR A 156 5.42 -32.56 12.13
C THR A 156 4.93 -32.27 13.54
N SER A 157 4.84 -31.01 13.90
CA SER A 157 4.25 -30.51 15.14
C SER A 157 3.62 -29.14 14.86
N THR A 158 2.48 -29.19 14.16
CA THR A 158 1.36 -28.23 14.17
C THR A 158 1.68 -26.76 14.48
N ILE A 159 1.87 -25.94 13.44
CA ILE A 159 1.25 -24.61 13.37
C ILE A 159 0.65 -24.51 11.97
N PHE A 160 -0.67 -24.59 11.87
CA PHE A 160 -1.36 -24.01 10.73
C PHE A 160 -1.00 -22.53 10.76
N LEU A 161 -0.10 -22.08 9.87
CA LEU A 161 0.01 -20.65 9.60
C LEU A 161 -1.39 -20.19 9.19
N PRO A 162 -1.92 -19.10 9.76
CA PRO A 162 -3.15 -18.51 9.24
C PRO A 162 -2.97 -18.24 7.74
N PRO A 163 -4.05 -18.19 6.95
CA PRO A 163 -3.94 -17.89 5.52
C PRO A 163 -3.16 -16.59 5.35
N VAL A 164 -1.94 -16.70 4.82
CA VAL A 164 -1.05 -15.57 4.56
C VAL A 164 -1.80 -14.63 3.61
N ARG A 165 -2.13 -13.43 4.09
CA ARG A 165 -2.94 -12.45 3.36
C ARG A 165 -2.09 -11.72 2.33
N ILE A 166 -1.62 -12.45 1.32
CA ILE A 166 -0.95 -11.89 0.15
C ILE A 166 -2.01 -11.43 -0.85
N VAL A 167 -1.94 -10.17 -1.23
CA VAL A 167 -2.57 -9.66 -2.44
C VAL A 167 -1.52 -9.72 -3.56
N VAL A 168 -1.84 -10.46 -4.63
CA VAL A 168 -1.06 -10.50 -5.87
C VAL A 168 -1.53 -9.39 -6.80
#